data_AF-A0A7W7P3P1-F1
#
_entry.id   AF-A0A7W7P3P1-F1
#
_cell.length_a   1.000
_cell.length_b   1.000
_cell.length_c   1.000
_cell.angle_alpha   90.00
_cell.angle_beta   90.00
_cell.angle_gamma   90.00
#
_symmetry.space_group_name_H-M   'P 1'
#
loop_
_entity.id
_entity.type
_entity.pdbx_description
1 polymer ?
#
loop_
_entity_poly.entity_id
_entity_poly.type
_entity_poly.pdbx_seq_one_letter_code
_entity_poly.pdbx_strand_id
1 'polypeptide(L)'
;MLKEWVEEVADLQLASGETVGDTFVGAKVLECALKHIEESEIPSLVPCNELIFRRQDMGPGRLEMIRQEDGDICMSIVGADGHSSNVEFCTYSGGGKSPRVLKALNALMVAIAADNKDRPLPE
;
A
#
# COMPACT_ATOMS: atom_id res chain seq x y z
N MET A 1 -1.45 2.25 15.34
CA MET A 1 -2.44 1.14 15.29
C MET A 1 -1.79 -0.24 15.12
N LEU A 2 -1.29 -0.68 13.95
CA LEU A 2 -0.71 -2.05 13.84
C LEU A 2 0.56 -2.27 14.68
N LYS A 3 1.44 -1.26 14.78
CA LYS A 3 2.64 -1.32 15.66
C LYS A 3 2.25 -1.42 17.14
N GLU A 4 1.26 -0.66 17.57
CA GLU A 4 0.71 -0.72 18.94
C GLU A 4 0.16 -2.11 19.27
N TRP A 5 -0.50 -2.78 18.32
CA TRP A 5 -0.96 -4.17 18.53
C TRP A 5 0.19 -5.16 18.67
N VAL A 6 1.30 -4.95 17.97
CA VAL A 6 2.49 -5.79 18.15
C VAL A 6 3.10 -5.59 19.54
N GLU A 7 3.10 -4.36 20.05
CA GLU A 7 3.51 -4.06 21.43
C GLU A 7 2.57 -4.73 22.45
N GLU A 8 1.25 -4.66 22.26
CA GLU A 8 0.28 -5.35 23.12
C GLU A 8 0.45 -6.88 23.11
N VAL A 9 0.74 -7.47 21.94
CA VAL A 9 1.01 -8.91 21.84
C VAL A 9 2.30 -9.28 22.57
N ALA A 10 3.30 -8.41 22.58
CA ALA A 10 4.56 -8.66 23.28
C ALA A 10 4.35 -8.87 24.79
N ASP A 11 3.39 -8.16 25.39
CA ASP A 11 3.08 -8.20 26.82
C ASP A 11 2.15 -9.36 27.24
N LEU A 12 1.63 -10.15 26.29
CA LEU A 12 0.73 -11.26 26.60
C LEU A 12 1.46 -12.34 27.40
N GLN A 13 0.91 -12.72 28.55
CA GLN A 13 1.44 -13.81 29.38
C GLN A 13 1.10 -15.18 28.80
N LEU A 14 2.11 -16.04 28.75
CA LEU A 14 2.00 -17.45 28.42
C LEU A 14 1.69 -18.27 29.67
N ALA A 15 1.27 -19.52 29.47
CA ALA A 15 1.06 -20.46 30.58
C ALA A 15 2.33 -20.75 31.41
N SER A 16 3.52 -20.46 30.86
CA SER A 16 4.80 -20.54 31.59
C SER A 16 5.02 -19.36 32.56
N GLY A 17 4.21 -18.31 32.48
CA GLY A 17 4.39 -17.06 33.25
C GLY A 17 5.32 -16.03 32.61
N GLU A 18 6.03 -16.40 31.54
CA GLU A 18 6.78 -15.47 30.68
C GLU A 18 5.83 -14.71 29.74
N THR A 19 6.26 -13.55 29.23
CA THR A 19 5.54 -12.87 28.15
C THR A 19 5.92 -13.44 26.77
N VAL A 20 5.11 -13.17 25.75
CA VAL A 20 5.47 -13.49 24.35
C VAL A 20 6.82 -12.86 23.99
N GLY A 21 7.04 -11.60 24.37
CA GLY A 21 8.28 -10.86 24.11
C GLY A 21 9.52 -11.44 24.77
N ASP A 22 9.37 -12.09 25.93
CA ASP A 22 10.49 -12.71 26.66
C ASP A 22 10.97 -14.02 26.02
N THR A 23 10.10 -14.70 25.27
CA THR A 23 10.46 -15.96 24.62
C THR A 23 11.26 -15.72 23.33
N PHE A 24 12.22 -16.59 23.03
CA PHE A 24 12.98 -16.52 21.78
C PHE A 24 12.08 -16.56 20.53
N VAL A 25 11.08 -17.47 20.52
CA VAL A 25 10.17 -17.62 19.38
C VAL A 25 9.25 -16.41 19.27
N GLY A 26 8.66 -15.95 20.37
CA GLY A 26 7.79 -14.78 20.37
C GLY A 26 8.52 -13.52 19.93
N ALA A 27 9.72 -13.25 20.47
CA ALA A 27 10.57 -12.16 20.03
C ALA A 27 10.84 -12.19 18.50
N LYS A 28 11.12 -13.37 17.93
CA LYS A 28 11.32 -13.51 16.48
C LYS A 28 10.05 -13.30 15.65
N VAL A 29 8.89 -13.73 16.13
CA VAL A 29 7.61 -13.46 15.48
C VAL A 29 7.30 -11.96 15.50
N LEU A 30 7.50 -11.30 16.64
CA LEU A 30 7.29 -9.85 16.77
C LEU A 30 8.24 -9.05 15.86
N GLU A 31 9.52 -9.42 15.80
CA GLU A 31 10.50 -8.82 14.88
C GLU A 31 10.04 -8.95 13.41
N CYS A 32 9.56 -10.14 13.02
CA CYS A 32 9.06 -10.36 11.67
C CYS A 32 7.78 -9.56 11.39
N ALA A 33 6.88 -9.44 12.38
CA ALA A 33 5.66 -8.64 12.26
C ALA A 33 5.99 -7.15 12.08
N LEU A 34 6.90 -6.59 12.88
CA LEU A 34 7.34 -5.19 12.76
C LEU A 34 7.97 -4.92 11.39
N LYS A 35 8.88 -5.81 10.96
CA LYS A 35 9.49 -5.69 9.63
C LYS A 35 8.45 -5.75 8.52
N HIS A 36 7.47 -6.64 8.63
CA HIS A 36 6.39 -6.72 7.65
C HIS A 36 5.53 -5.46 7.64
N ILE A 37 5.25 -4.86 8.80
CA ILE A 37 4.52 -3.59 8.90
C ILE A 37 5.33 -2.48 8.22
N GLU A 38 6.63 -2.35 8.51
CA GLU A 38 7.49 -1.34 7.87
C GLU A 38 7.56 -1.52 6.34
N GLU A 39 7.70 -2.76 5.87
CA GLU A 39 7.70 -3.07 4.44
C GLU A 39 6.34 -2.83 3.76
N SER A 40 5.26 -2.84 4.55
CA SER A 40 3.89 -2.62 4.11
C SER A 40 3.39 -1.19 4.40
N GLU A 41 4.20 -0.33 5.01
CA GLU A 41 3.82 1.07 5.26
C GLU A 41 3.68 1.78 3.92
N ILE A 42 2.42 2.08 3.57
CA ILE A 42 2.07 2.85 2.40
C ILE A 42 2.33 4.32 2.73
N PRO A 43 3.14 5.05 1.94
CA PRO A 43 3.46 6.44 2.25
C PRO A 43 2.20 7.30 2.34
N SER A 44 2.16 8.22 3.31
CA SER A 44 1.00 9.08 3.59
C SER A 44 0.57 9.99 2.43
N LEU A 45 1.43 10.15 1.41
CA LEU A 45 1.10 10.87 0.18
C LEU A 45 0.06 10.15 -0.69
N VAL A 46 -0.17 8.85 -0.49
CA VAL A 46 -1.14 8.09 -1.29
C VAL A 46 -2.47 8.02 -0.53
N PRO A 47 -3.46 8.82 -0.92
CA PRO A 47 -4.77 8.79 -0.29
C PRO A 47 -5.44 7.42 -0.49
N CYS A 48 -6.25 7.02 0.48
CA CYS A 48 -7.06 5.82 0.40
C CYS A 48 -8.44 6.18 -0.15
N ASN A 49 -8.98 5.35 -1.05
CA ASN A 49 -10.25 5.54 -1.74
C ASN A 49 -10.37 6.83 -2.58
N GLU A 50 -9.24 7.45 -2.93
CA GLU A 50 -9.21 8.60 -3.82
C GLU A 50 -8.48 8.26 -5.12
N LEU A 51 -9.03 8.72 -6.24
CA LEU A 51 -8.40 8.57 -7.54
C LEU A 51 -7.21 9.51 -7.64
N ILE A 52 -6.04 8.94 -7.90
CA ILE A 52 -4.87 9.69 -8.35
C ILE A 52 -4.70 9.49 -9.85
N PHE A 53 -4.42 10.57 -10.56
CA PHE A 53 -4.17 10.52 -11.99
C PHE A 53 -3.27 11.67 -12.40
N ARG A 54 -2.65 11.53 -13.57
CA ARG A 54 -1.90 12.61 -14.20
C ARG A 54 -2.16 12.62 -15.70
N ARG A 55 -2.56 13.77 -16.21
CA ARG A 55 -2.83 13.98 -17.65
C ARG A 55 -1.53 14.34 -18.37
N GLN A 56 -1.53 14.20 -19.70
CA GLN A 56 -0.49 14.72 -20.61
C GLN A 56 0.87 14.00 -20.60
N ASP A 57 1.29 13.38 -19.49
CA ASP A 57 2.57 12.66 -19.45
C ASP A 57 2.58 11.35 -20.29
N MET A 58 1.38 10.83 -20.63
CA MET A 58 1.18 9.64 -21.49
C MET A 58 0.45 9.97 -22.80
N GLY A 59 0.39 11.25 -23.19
CA GLY A 59 -0.41 11.73 -24.31
C GLY A 59 -1.82 12.20 -23.88
N PRO A 60 -2.83 12.17 -24.76
CA PRO A 60 -4.15 12.75 -24.49
C PRO A 60 -4.99 11.92 -23.51
N GLY A 61 -4.59 10.67 -23.23
CA GLY A 61 -5.17 9.84 -22.18
C GLY A 61 -4.60 10.11 -20.79
N ARG A 62 -4.93 9.23 -19.84
CA ARG A 62 -4.37 9.25 -18.48
C ARG A 62 -4.32 7.86 -17.87
N LEU A 63 -3.40 7.67 -16.93
CA LEU A 63 -3.41 6.57 -15.98
C LEU A 63 -4.14 7.06 -14.73
N GLU A 64 -5.14 6.30 -14.29
CA GLU A 64 -5.82 6.51 -13.02
C GLU A 64 -5.52 5.32 -12.11
N MET A 65 -5.27 5.61 -10.84
CA MET A 65 -5.05 4.60 -9.82
C MET A 65 -5.86 4.95 -8.57
N ILE A 66 -6.37 3.93 -7.89
CA ILE A 66 -7.01 4.06 -6.58
C ILE A 66 -6.53 2.91 -5.71
N ARG A 67 -6.23 3.24 -4.45
CA ARG A 67 -5.98 2.25 -3.40
C ARG A 67 -7.23 2.10 -2.56
N GLN A 68 -7.71 0.88 -2.40
CA GLN A 68 -8.87 0.56 -1.58
C GLN A 68 -8.46 0.31 -0.12
N GLU A 69 -9.44 0.27 0.80
CA GLU A 69 -9.19 0.10 2.24
C GLU A 69 -8.50 -1.22 2.59
N ASP A 70 -8.78 -2.26 1.81
CA ASP A 70 -8.19 -3.58 1.94
C ASP A 70 -6.77 -3.67 1.34
N GLY A 71 -6.28 -2.57 0.75
CA GLY A 71 -4.97 -2.46 0.13
C GLY A 71 -4.97 -2.81 -1.36
N ASP A 72 -6.10 -3.22 -1.92
CA ASP A 72 -6.21 -3.50 -3.35
C ASP A 72 -5.93 -2.23 -4.15
N ILE A 73 -5.21 -2.41 -5.27
CA ILE A 73 -4.87 -1.30 -6.15
C ILE A 73 -5.56 -1.53 -7.48
N CYS A 74 -6.51 -0.67 -7.81
CA CYS A 74 -7.14 -0.64 -9.11
C CYS A 74 -6.41 0.38 -10.00
N MET A 75 -6.09 -0.03 -11.23
CA MET A 75 -5.43 0.80 -12.22
C MET A 75 -6.26 0.82 -13.50
N SER A 76 -6.48 2.01 -14.05
CA SER A 76 -7.21 2.22 -15.29
C SER A 76 -6.40 3.04 -16.27
N ILE A 77 -6.31 2.58 -17.52
CA ILE A 77 -5.84 3.38 -18.64
C ILE A 77 -7.07 3.96 -19.29
N VAL A 78 -7.20 5.29 -19.29
CA VAL A 78 -8.35 6.00 -19.86
C VAL A 78 -7.93 6.77 -21.10
N GLY A 79 -8.53 6.40 -22.24
CA GLY A 79 -8.35 7.04 -23.53
C GLY A 79 -8.97 8.45 -23.59
N ALA A 80 -8.60 9.20 -24.62
CA ALA A 80 -9.13 10.55 -24.87
C ALA A 80 -10.62 10.54 -25.25
N ASP A 81 -11.10 9.43 -25.77
CA ASP A 81 -12.51 9.14 -26.10
C ASP A 81 -13.34 8.73 -24.87
N GLY A 82 -12.70 8.59 -23.70
CA GLY A 82 -13.33 8.15 -22.46
C GLY A 82 -13.44 6.62 -22.32
N HIS A 83 -13.01 5.83 -23.31
CA HIS A 83 -12.92 4.39 -23.15
C HIS A 83 -11.78 4.04 -22.18
N SER A 84 -12.00 3.03 -21.35
CA SER A 84 -11.00 2.60 -20.37
C SER A 84 -10.82 1.10 -20.35
N SER A 85 -9.61 0.69 -19.99
CA SER A 85 -9.28 -0.68 -19.60
C SER A 85 -8.74 -0.65 -18.19
N ASN A 86 -9.24 -1.54 -17.35
CA ASN A 86 -8.89 -1.59 -15.93
C ASN A 86 -8.35 -2.96 -15.52
N VAL A 87 -7.56 -2.95 -14.47
CA VAL A 87 -6.97 -4.12 -13.82
C VAL A 87 -6.97 -3.85 -12.33
N GLU A 88 -7.36 -4.87 -11.57
CA GLU A 88 -7.34 -4.88 -10.12
C GLU A 88 -6.20 -5.78 -9.62
N PHE A 89 -5.34 -5.23 -8.78
CA PHE A 89 -4.27 -5.94 -8.10
C PHE A 89 -4.72 -6.29 -6.69
N CYS A 90 -5.46 -7.39 -6.57
CA CYS A 90 -5.94 -7.84 -5.26
C CYS A 90 -4.80 -8.38 -4.38
N THR A 91 -4.76 -7.88 -3.14
CA THR A 91 -3.74 -8.12 -2.12
C THR A 91 -3.85 -9.51 -1.51
N TYR A 92 -5.08 -10.00 -1.33
CA TYR A 92 -5.35 -11.35 -0.81
C TYR A 92 -5.19 -12.44 -1.87
N SER A 93 -5.52 -12.13 -3.13
CA SER A 93 -5.46 -13.07 -4.24
C SER A 93 -5.10 -12.38 -5.55
N GLY A 94 -4.11 -12.89 -6.29
CA GLY A 94 -3.74 -12.32 -7.59
C GLY A 94 -2.52 -11.39 -7.54
N GLY A 95 -2.52 -10.36 -8.39
CA GLY A 95 -1.34 -9.55 -8.69
C GLY A 95 -0.80 -8.74 -7.51
N GLY A 96 -1.67 -8.33 -6.57
CA GLY A 96 -1.30 -7.58 -5.37
C GLY A 96 -0.59 -8.41 -4.30
N LYS A 97 -0.71 -9.75 -4.35
CA LYS A 97 -0.01 -10.67 -3.43
C LYS A 97 1.51 -10.66 -3.62
N SER A 98 2.00 -10.26 -4.80
CA SER A 98 3.44 -10.20 -5.07
C SER A 98 4.04 -8.98 -4.35
N PRO A 99 4.92 -9.16 -3.34
CA PRO A 99 5.43 -8.04 -2.56
C PRO A 99 6.20 -7.02 -3.40
N ARG A 100 6.89 -7.51 -4.45
CA ARG A 100 7.63 -6.65 -5.38
C ARG A 100 6.70 -5.84 -6.28
N VAL A 101 5.58 -6.41 -6.71
CA VAL A 101 4.59 -5.72 -7.53
C VAL A 101 3.86 -4.67 -6.69
N LEU A 102 3.38 -5.04 -5.50
CA LEU A 102 2.72 -4.11 -4.59
C LEU A 102 3.62 -2.93 -4.24
N LYS A 103 4.90 -3.18 -3.93
CA LYS A 103 5.88 -2.13 -3.69
C LYS A 103 6.06 -1.20 -4.90
N ALA A 104 6.11 -1.75 -6.12
CA ALA A 104 6.23 -0.95 -7.34
C ALA A 104 4.97 -0.11 -7.61
N LEU A 105 3.78 -0.67 -7.39
CA LEU A 105 2.52 0.04 -7.53
C LEU A 105 2.43 1.20 -6.54
N ASN A 106 2.73 0.97 -5.26
CA ASN A 106 2.78 2.03 -4.25
C ASN A 106 3.80 3.12 -4.63
N ALA A 107 4.99 2.75 -5.10
CA ALA A 107 6.00 3.71 -5.55
C ALA A 107 5.51 4.56 -6.74
N LEU A 108 4.80 3.95 -7.70
CA LEU A 108 4.19 4.67 -8.81
C LEU A 108 3.12 5.66 -8.31
N MET A 109 2.26 5.25 -7.39
CA MET A 109 1.24 6.13 -6.81
C MET A 109 1.87 7.34 -6.10
N VAL A 110 2.94 7.12 -5.32
CA VAL A 110 3.70 8.19 -4.65
C VAL A 110 4.32 9.15 -5.66
N ALA A 111 4.92 8.63 -6.74
CA ALA A 111 5.52 9.46 -7.77
C ALA A 111 4.48 10.37 -8.45
N ILE A 112 3.31 9.81 -8.81
CA ILE A 112 2.21 10.59 -9.39
C ILE A 112 1.71 11.66 -8.41
N ALA A 113 1.51 11.31 -7.14
CA ALA A 113 1.07 12.25 -6.11
C ALA A 113 2.08 13.39 -5.88
N ALA A 114 3.37 13.06 -5.82
CA ALA A 114 4.45 14.03 -5.70
C ALA A 114 4.50 14.96 -6.92
N ASP A 115 4.45 14.42 -8.14
CA ASP A 115 4.44 15.23 -9.35
C ASP A 115 3.22 16.14 -9.45
N ASN A 116 2.05 15.69 -9.00
CA ASN A 116 0.85 16.51 -8.93
C ASN A 116 0.98 17.67 -7.94
N LYS A 117 1.67 17.45 -6.82
CA LYS A 117 1.95 18.47 -5.82
C LYS A 117 3.00 19.49 -6.31
N ASP A 118 4.10 19.00 -6.87
CA ASP A 118 5.26 19.83 -7.24
C ASP A 118 5.06 20.52 -8.59
N ARG A 119 4.28 19.90 -9.49
CA ARG A 119 4.01 20.39 -10.85
C ARG A 119 2.53 20.21 -11.18
N PRO A 120 1.64 21.05 -10.60
CA PRO A 120 0.22 20.97 -10.83
C PRO A 120 -0.11 21.21 -12.30
N LEU A 121 -1.04 20.43 -12.82
CA LEU A 121 -1.57 20.62 -14.17
C LEU A 121 -2.69 21.68 -14.14
N PRO A 122 -2.90 22.41 -15.25
CA PRO A 122 -4.06 23.30 -15.38
C PRO A 122 -5.36 22.50 -15.20
N GLU A 123 -6.35 23.08 -14.53
CA GLU A 123 -7.71 22.51 -14.40
C GLU A 123 -8.38 22.26 -15.76
#